data_AF-A0A2E7BFX8-F1
#
_entry.id   AF-A0A2E7BFX8-F1
#
_cell.length_a   1.000
_cell.length_b   1.000
_cell.length_c   1.000
_cell.angle_alpha   90.00
_cell.angle_beta   90.00
_cell.angle_gamma   90.00
#
_symmetry.space_group_name_H-M   'P 1'
#
loop_
_entity.id
_entity.type
_entity.pdbx_description
1 polymer ?
#
loop_
_entity_poly.entity_id
_entity_poly.type
_entity_poly.pdbx_seq_one_letter_code
_entity_poly.pdbx_strand_id
1 'polypeptide(L)'
;MRVIPGSHITEYQEHLKVLTAQYEDPDARPLGFSGPRVPSLALESNPGDVVFFSESLWHAAFGCHNRRIFTLIYYEEPKTLEQAEWLREYQTKTTAMFHPHESFLKSSRPRIRCMVEPYVELGLA
;
A
#
# COMPACT_ATOMS: atom_id res chain seq x y z
N MET A 1 -2.96 5.84 12.57
CA MET A 1 -2.49 6.22 11.21
C MET A 1 -3.05 7.59 10.89
N ARG A 2 -2.52 8.37 9.94
CA ARG A 2 -3.14 9.64 9.53
C ARG A 2 -3.47 9.61 8.05
N VAL A 3 -4.56 10.26 7.67
CA VAL A 3 -5.05 10.33 6.30
C VAL A 3 -5.46 11.75 5.93
N ILE A 4 -5.45 12.08 4.65
CA ILE A 4 -6.04 13.30 4.12
C ILE A 4 -7.39 12.93 3.51
N PRO A 5 -8.53 13.23 4.17
CA PRO A 5 -9.84 12.85 3.66
C PRO A 5 -10.11 13.42 2.26
N GLY A 6 -10.72 12.62 1.39
CA GLY A 6 -11.03 13.02 0.01
C GLY A 6 -9.85 12.98 -0.96
N SER A 7 -8.62 12.75 -0.51
CA SER A 7 -7.43 12.79 -1.37
C SER A 7 -7.32 11.62 -2.37
N HIS A 8 -8.23 10.67 -2.33
CA HIS A 8 -8.39 9.59 -3.31
C HIS A 8 -9.16 10.06 -4.55
N ILE A 9 -9.75 11.26 -4.50
CA ILE A 9 -10.36 11.94 -5.64
C ILE A 9 -9.23 12.52 -6.47
N THR A 10 -9.18 12.16 -7.75
CA THR A 10 -8.07 12.45 -8.67
C THR A 10 -7.67 13.93 -8.67
N GLU A 11 -8.65 14.84 -8.77
CA GLU A 11 -8.40 16.28 -8.81
C GLU A 11 -7.67 16.76 -7.56
N TYR A 12 -8.05 16.27 -6.38
CA TYR A 12 -7.38 16.63 -5.14
C TYR A 12 -6.00 15.95 -5.03
N GLN A 13 -5.88 14.72 -5.50
CA GLN A 13 -4.63 13.98 -5.51
C GLN A 13 -3.52 14.71 -6.28
N GLU A 14 -3.87 15.33 -7.42
CA GLU A 14 -2.94 16.14 -8.22
C GLU A 14 -2.34 17.29 -7.42
N HIS A 15 -3.15 18.00 -6.62
CA HIS A 15 -2.66 19.09 -5.77
C HIS A 15 -1.73 18.61 -4.64
N LEU A 16 -1.83 17.35 -4.24
CA LEU A 16 -1.04 16.76 -3.17
C LEU A 16 0.26 16.10 -3.67
N LYS A 17 0.48 15.99 -4.98
CA LYS A 17 1.70 15.39 -5.56
C LYS A 17 2.99 16.01 -5.04
N VAL A 18 2.99 17.28 -4.64
CA VAL A 18 4.16 17.92 -4.02
C VAL A 18 4.65 17.19 -2.76
N LEU A 19 3.76 16.45 -2.07
CA LEU A 19 4.10 15.65 -0.90
C LEU A 19 4.92 14.40 -1.23
N THR A 20 5.02 13.96 -2.50
CA THR A 20 5.86 12.80 -2.87
C THR A 20 7.34 13.03 -2.60
N ALA A 21 7.79 14.30 -2.51
CA ALA A 21 9.13 14.63 -2.07
C ALA A 21 9.48 14.02 -0.70
N GLN A 22 8.47 13.79 0.15
CA GLN A 22 8.63 13.17 1.46
C GLN A 22 8.82 11.64 1.42
N TYR A 23 8.64 10.99 0.26
CA TYR A 23 8.92 9.56 0.08
C TYR A 23 10.42 9.29 0.00
N GLU A 24 11.17 10.20 -0.64
CA GLU A 24 12.63 10.09 -0.79
C GLU A 24 13.35 10.77 0.37
N ASP A 25 12.88 11.95 0.78
CA ASP A 25 13.45 12.73 1.89
C ASP A 25 12.36 13.00 2.95
N PRO A 26 12.29 12.21 4.03
CA PRO A 26 11.31 12.42 5.11
C PRO A 26 11.37 13.79 5.78
N ASP A 27 12.50 14.51 5.68
CA ASP A 27 12.67 15.85 6.22
C ASP A 27 12.23 16.97 5.25
N ALA A 28 11.91 16.63 4.00
CA ALA A 28 11.41 17.55 3.00
C ALA A 28 10.15 18.27 3.49
N ARG A 29 10.08 19.57 3.17
CA ARG A 29 8.99 20.47 3.59
C ARG A 29 8.29 21.14 2.40
N PRO A 30 7.71 20.36 1.48
CA PRO A 30 7.10 20.88 0.25
C PRO A 30 5.98 21.90 0.50
N LEU A 31 5.30 21.82 1.65
CA LEU A 31 4.26 22.77 2.07
C LEU A 31 4.73 23.71 3.19
N GLY A 32 6.04 23.79 3.46
CA GLY A 32 6.61 24.54 4.58
C GLY A 32 6.47 23.84 5.95
N PHE A 33 5.84 22.67 5.99
CA PHE A 33 5.64 21.86 7.19
C PHE A 33 6.38 20.53 7.07
N SER A 34 6.81 19.97 8.21
CA SER A 34 7.22 18.56 8.26
C SER A 34 6.01 17.64 8.07
N GLY A 35 6.24 16.40 7.62
CA GLY A 35 5.18 15.40 7.42
C GLY A 35 4.15 15.31 8.56
N PRO A 36 4.58 15.19 9.85
CA PRO A 36 3.67 15.14 10.99
C PRO A 36 2.80 16.38 11.22
N ARG A 37 3.11 17.51 10.56
CA ARG A 37 2.37 18.77 10.66
C ARG A 37 1.45 19.02 9.48
N VAL A 38 1.47 18.17 8.44
CA VAL A 38 0.53 18.26 7.32
C VAL A 38 -0.90 18.06 7.85
N PRO A 39 -1.85 18.97 7.53
CA PRO A 39 -3.25 18.83 7.94
C PRO A 39 -3.82 17.47 7.51
N SER A 40 -4.22 16.68 8.51
CA SER A 40 -4.65 15.30 8.30
C SER A 40 -5.54 14.84 9.45
N LEU A 41 -6.39 13.85 9.18
CA LEU A 41 -7.23 13.19 10.17
C LEU A 41 -6.50 11.97 10.74
N ALA A 42 -6.47 11.85 12.07
CA ALA A 42 -5.99 10.64 12.73
C ALA A 42 -7.06 9.54 12.67
N LEU A 43 -6.70 8.39 12.12
CA LEU A 43 -7.45 7.15 12.23
C LEU A 43 -7.00 6.45 13.51
N GLU A 44 -7.76 6.67 14.57
CA GLU A 44 -7.62 6.02 15.86
C GLU A 44 -8.22 4.61 15.80
N SER A 45 -7.55 3.63 16.38
CA SER A 45 -7.97 2.24 16.38
C SER A 45 -7.44 1.49 17.60
N ASN A 46 -8.15 0.45 18.03
CA ASN A 46 -7.78 -0.48 19.07
C ASN A 46 -7.26 -1.80 18.47
N PRO A 47 -6.52 -2.62 19.26
CA PRO A 47 -6.16 -3.96 18.84
C PRO A 47 -7.41 -4.79 18.46
N GLY A 48 -7.45 -5.30 17.23
CA GLY A 48 -8.58 -6.03 16.67
C GLY A 48 -9.43 -5.23 15.69
N ASP A 49 -9.32 -3.90 15.70
CA ASP A 49 -10.01 -3.04 14.73
C ASP A 49 -9.39 -3.19 13.33
N VAL A 50 -10.25 -3.09 12.32
CA VAL A 50 -9.86 -3.09 10.91
C VAL A 50 -10.18 -1.72 10.33
N VAL A 51 -9.18 -1.11 9.71
CA VAL A 51 -9.32 0.16 8.99
C VAL A 51 -9.24 -0.14 7.49
N PHE A 52 -10.28 0.19 6.75
CA PHE A 52 -10.36 -0.02 5.31
C PHE A 52 -10.46 1.31 4.58
N PHE A 53 -9.60 1.51 3.58
CA PHE A 53 -9.57 2.71 2.74
C PHE A 53 -8.97 2.38 1.38
N SER A 54 -9.26 3.23 0.38
CA SER A 54 -8.65 3.13 -0.95
C SER A 54 -7.13 3.35 -0.85
N GLU A 55 -6.34 2.53 -1.53
CA GLU A 55 -4.87 2.66 -1.57
C GLU A 55 -4.42 4.04 -2.10
N SER A 56 -5.23 4.68 -2.95
CA SER A 56 -4.98 6.03 -3.47
C SER A 56 -5.23 7.16 -2.47
N LEU A 57 -5.77 6.87 -1.28
CA LEU A 57 -5.89 7.85 -0.21
C LEU A 57 -4.49 8.18 0.32
N TRP A 58 -4.14 9.46 0.42
CA TRP A 58 -2.88 9.91 1.01
C TRP A 58 -2.91 9.60 2.49
N HIS A 59 -1.92 8.82 2.93
CA HIS A 59 -1.83 8.34 4.30
C HIS A 59 -0.39 8.22 4.75
N ALA A 60 -0.16 8.41 6.04
CA ALA A 60 1.15 8.29 6.64
C ALA A 60 1.06 7.90 8.12
N ALA A 61 2.16 7.36 8.63
CA ALA A 61 2.31 6.98 10.02
C ALA A 61 3.50 7.74 10.63
N PHE A 62 3.28 8.41 11.76
CA PHE A 62 4.33 9.16 12.46
C PHE A 62 4.47 8.71 13.92
N GLY A 63 5.68 8.83 14.47
CA GLY A 63 5.95 8.79 15.91
C GLY A 63 5.70 7.46 16.63
N CYS A 64 5.79 6.32 15.94
CA CYS A 64 5.45 5.02 16.53
C CYS A 64 6.67 4.12 16.72
N HIS A 65 6.93 3.72 17.98
CA HIS A 65 8.02 2.82 18.35
C HIS A 65 7.53 1.40 18.73
N ASN A 66 6.27 1.23 19.15
CA ASN A 66 5.70 -0.04 19.62
C ASN A 66 4.31 -0.35 19.02
N ARG A 67 4.07 0.05 17.77
CA ARG A 67 2.81 -0.25 17.07
C ARG A 67 3.05 -1.33 16.02
N ARG A 68 2.28 -2.41 16.09
CA ARG A 68 2.28 -3.48 15.08
C ARG A 68 0.98 -3.40 14.28
N ILE A 69 1.11 -3.52 12.97
CA ILE A 69 -0.01 -3.60 12.04
C ILE A 69 0.20 -4.78 11.11
N PHE A 70 -0.88 -5.40 10.68
CA PHE A 70 -0.90 -6.33 9.58
C PHE A 70 -1.76 -5.73 8.48
N THR A 71 -1.14 -5.51 7.31
CA THR A 71 -1.79 -4.83 6.19
C THR A 71 -2.13 -5.85 5.11
N LEU A 72 -3.37 -5.80 4.63
CA LEU A 72 -3.83 -6.53 3.47
C LEU A 72 -4.13 -5.52 2.36
N ILE A 73 -3.51 -5.72 1.20
CA ILE A 73 -3.74 -4.89 0.02
C ILE A 73 -4.40 -5.77 -1.03
N TYR A 74 -5.50 -5.26 -1.59
CA TYR A 74 -6.29 -5.95 -2.61
C TYR A 74 -6.18 -5.19 -3.91
N TYR A 75 -5.83 -5.91 -4.97
CA TYR A 75 -5.79 -5.41 -6.33
C TYR A 75 -6.80 -6.17 -7.18
N GLU A 76 -7.26 -5.55 -8.27
CA GLU A 76 -8.01 -6.27 -9.27
C GLU A 76 -7.10 -7.30 -9.96
N GLU A 77 -7.65 -8.49 -10.23
CA GLU A 77 -6.95 -9.52 -10.97
C GLU A 77 -6.72 -9.05 -12.43
N PRO A 78 -5.49 -9.16 -12.96
CA PRO A 78 -5.21 -8.77 -14.34
C PRO A 78 -6.00 -9.66 -15.31
N LYS A 79 -6.78 -9.04 -16.19
CA LYS A 79 -7.66 -9.72 -17.18
C LYS A 79 -7.06 -9.76 -18.57
N THR A 80 -6.02 -8.98 -18.84
CA THR A 80 -5.36 -8.89 -20.15
C THR A 80 -3.88 -9.24 -20.07
N LEU A 81 -3.30 -9.64 -21.20
CA LEU A 81 -1.86 -9.90 -21.30
C LEU A 81 -1.04 -8.65 -20.96
N GLU A 82 -1.47 -7.48 -21.42
CA GLU A 82 -0.83 -6.20 -21.12
C GLU A 82 -0.81 -5.91 -19.60
N GLN A 83 -1.91 -6.15 -18.90
CA GLN A 83 -1.97 -5.99 -17.44
C GLN A 83 -1.05 -6.98 -16.72
N ALA A 84 -0.97 -8.22 -17.19
CA ALA A 84 -0.08 -9.22 -16.62
C ALA A 84 1.40 -8.89 -16.86
N GLU A 85 1.75 -8.41 -18.05
CA GLU A 85 3.10 -7.95 -18.38
C GLU A 85 3.51 -6.74 -17.56
N TRP A 86 2.63 -5.74 -17.44
CA TRP A 86 2.85 -4.59 -16.58
C TRP A 86 3.11 -5.02 -15.12
N LEU A 87 2.34 -5.99 -14.62
CA LEU A 87 2.50 -6.48 -13.25
C LEU A 87 3.86 -7.19 -13.04
N ARG A 88 4.32 -8.00 -14.01
CA ARG A 88 5.65 -8.63 -13.97
C ARG A 88 6.77 -7.59 -13.98
N GLU A 89 6.66 -6.56 -14.82
CA GLU A 89 7.63 -5.48 -14.85
C GLU A 89 7.63 -4.72 -13.52
N TYR A 90 6.45 -4.38 -13.00
CA TYR A 90 6.30 -3.64 -11.76
C TYR A 90 6.84 -4.42 -10.56
N GLN A 91 6.60 -5.73 -10.49
CA GLN A 91 7.15 -6.61 -9.45
C GLN A 91 8.67 -6.43 -9.30
N THR A 92 9.40 -6.33 -10.41
CA THR A 92 10.87 -6.18 -10.40
C THR A 92 11.36 -4.89 -9.74
N LYS A 93 10.48 -3.89 -9.63
CA LYS A 93 10.75 -2.57 -9.03
C LYS A 93 10.36 -2.51 -7.55
N THR A 94 9.79 -3.59 -7.01
CA THR A 94 9.30 -3.64 -5.62
C THR A 94 10.04 -4.68 -4.80
N THR A 95 10.21 -4.42 -3.50
CA THR A 95 10.89 -5.36 -2.60
C THR A 95 9.97 -6.47 -2.09
N ALA A 96 8.71 -6.16 -1.81
CA ALA A 96 7.79 -7.09 -1.15
C ALA A 96 6.43 -7.24 -1.85
N MET A 97 6.05 -6.26 -2.69
CA MET A 97 4.77 -6.32 -3.40
C MET A 97 4.84 -7.36 -4.50
N PHE A 98 3.80 -8.18 -4.61
CA PHE A 98 3.74 -9.25 -5.58
C PHE A 98 4.83 -10.32 -5.48
N HIS A 99 5.49 -10.45 -4.33
CA HIS A 99 6.46 -11.52 -4.02
C HIS A 99 5.87 -12.45 -2.94
N PRO A 100 5.06 -13.47 -3.30
CA PRO A 100 4.43 -14.33 -2.30
C PRO A 100 5.49 -15.12 -1.51
N HIS A 101 5.39 -15.09 -0.18
CA HIS A 101 6.33 -15.82 0.67
C HIS A 101 6.22 -17.34 0.46
N GLU A 102 7.35 -18.05 0.48
CA GLU A 102 7.42 -19.49 0.22
C GLU A 102 6.51 -20.32 1.13
N SER A 103 6.35 -19.91 2.40
CA SER A 103 5.43 -20.58 3.33
C SER A 103 3.97 -20.56 2.87
N PHE A 104 3.54 -19.53 2.12
CA PHE A 104 2.20 -19.48 1.55
C PHE A 104 2.11 -20.35 0.29
N LEU A 105 3.15 -20.31 -0.55
CA LEU A 105 3.25 -21.16 -1.74
C LEU A 105 3.21 -22.66 -1.37
N LYS A 106 3.93 -23.07 -0.32
CA LYS A 106 3.99 -24.47 0.15
C LYS A 106 2.89 -24.85 1.15
N SER A 107 1.93 -23.96 1.40
CA SER A 107 0.89 -24.21 2.39
C SER A 107 -0.07 -25.30 1.94
N SER A 108 -0.33 -26.28 2.82
CA SER A 108 -1.37 -27.31 2.60
C SER A 108 -2.79 -26.81 2.87
N ARG A 109 -2.95 -25.58 3.38
CA ARG A 109 -4.27 -24.99 3.66
C ARG A 109 -4.87 -24.42 2.37
N PRO A 110 -6.03 -24.93 1.89
CA PRO A 110 -6.63 -24.48 0.62
C PRO A 110 -6.87 -22.98 0.58
N ARG A 111 -7.35 -22.39 1.69
CA ARG A 111 -7.60 -20.95 1.81
C ARG A 111 -6.35 -20.08 1.69
N ILE A 112 -5.18 -20.60 2.04
CA ILE A 112 -3.91 -19.85 1.87
C ILE A 112 -3.40 -20.05 0.46
N ARG A 113 -3.43 -21.29 -0.03
CA ARG A 113 -2.97 -21.62 -1.37
C ARG A 113 -3.73 -20.83 -2.44
N CYS A 114 -5.06 -20.72 -2.34
CA CYS A 114 -5.87 -19.99 -3.29
C CYS A 114 -5.55 -18.48 -3.35
N MET A 115 -4.99 -17.88 -2.30
CA MET A 115 -4.59 -16.46 -2.31
C MET A 115 -3.31 -16.22 -3.11
N VAL A 116 -2.44 -17.22 -3.24
CA VAL A 116 -1.13 -17.10 -3.90
C VAL A 116 -1.06 -17.84 -5.24
N GLU A 117 -2.05 -18.68 -5.55
CA GLU A 117 -2.14 -19.42 -6.80
C GLU A 117 -2.14 -18.51 -8.06
N PRO A 118 -2.89 -17.39 -8.10
CA PRO A 118 -2.82 -16.47 -9.24
C PRO A 118 -1.41 -15.92 -9.51
N TYR A 119 -0.59 -15.76 -8.47
CA TYR A 119 0.79 -15.30 -8.64
C TYR A 119 1.65 -16.34 -9.38
N VAL A 120 1.41 -17.63 -9.15
CA VAL A 120 2.10 -18.71 -9.86
C VAL A 120 1.69 -18.74 -11.32
N GLU A 121 0.39 -18.63 -11.60
CA GLU A 121 -0.16 -18.61 -12.96
C GLU A 121 0.35 -17.40 -13.76
N LEU A 122 0.51 -16.26 -13.11
CA LEU A 122 1.06 -15.05 -13.70
C LEU A 122 2.60 -15.09 -13.84
N GLY A 123 3.28 -16.10 -13.30
CA GLY A 123 4.74 -16.22 -13.34
C GLY A 123 5.47 -15.24 -12.41
N LEU A 124 4.84 -14.88 -11.29
CA LEU A 124 5.35 -13.95 -10.27
C LEU A 124 5.93 -14.68 -9.04
N ALA A 125 5.85 -16.01 -8.99
CA ALA A 125 6.24 -16.83 -7.83
C ALA A 125 7.45 -17.72 -8.12
#